data_AF-B6B7D5-F1
#
_entry.id   AF-B6B7D5-F1
#
_cell.length_a   1.000
_cell.length_b   1.000
_cell.length_c   1.000
_cell.angle_alpha   90.00
_cell.angle_beta   90.00
_cell.angle_gamma   90.00
#
_symmetry.space_group_name_H-M   'P 1'
#
loop_
_entity.id
_entity.type
_entity.pdbx_description
1 polymer ?
#
loop_
_entity_poly.entity_id
_entity_poly.type
_entity_poly.pdbx_seq_one_letter_code
_entity_poly.pdbx_strand_id
1 'polypeptide(L)'
;MFRELLHRLLEPAPATLDDEGARLALTALLVRIARSDHNYSEVEKDRIDRILAARYGLDTGGALILREQAEAMEAEAPDTVRFTRAIKDAVVYEDRTGVLEALWQVALADGRRDANEDALLRLSASLLGVSDVDSAKARQRAEAAL
;
A
#
# COMPACT_ATOMS: atom_id res chain seq x y z
N MET A 1 3.11 -26.29 6.60
CA MET A 1 2.60 -24.94 6.94
C MET A 1 3.70 -24.02 7.47
N PHE A 2 4.23 -24.15 8.69
CA PHE A 2 5.24 -23.19 9.23
C PHE A 2 6.54 -23.10 8.41
N ARG A 3 6.99 -24.24 7.85
CA ARG A 3 8.20 -24.31 7.03
C ARG A 3 8.02 -23.67 5.64
N GLU A 4 6.80 -23.67 5.07
CA GLU A 4 6.50 -22.97 3.81
C GLU A 4 6.38 -21.47 3.99
N LEU A 5 5.79 -21.04 5.12
CA LEU A 5 5.75 -19.63 5.51
C LEU A 5 7.17 -19.08 5.69
N LEU A 6 8.04 -19.82 6.39
CA LEU A 6 9.46 -19.47 6.53
C LEU A 6 10.19 -19.47 5.20
N HIS A 7 9.91 -20.44 4.31
CA HIS A 7 10.58 -20.51 3.01
C HIS A 7 10.23 -19.31 2.12
N ARG A 8 8.95 -18.89 2.08
CA ARG A 8 8.52 -17.69 1.34
C ARG A 8 9.09 -16.39 1.92
N LEU A 9 9.27 -16.31 3.24
CA LEU A 9 9.91 -15.17 3.91
C LEU A 9 11.45 -15.12 3.71
N LEU A 10 12.08 -16.27 3.45
CA LEU A 10 13.52 -16.45 3.30
C LEU A 10 13.99 -16.58 1.85
N GLU A 11 13.06 -16.60 0.88
CA GLU A 11 13.42 -16.55 -0.53
C GLU A 11 14.27 -15.30 -0.80
N PRO A 12 15.38 -15.42 -1.55
CA PRO A 12 16.22 -14.28 -1.88
C PRO A 12 15.31 -13.26 -2.57
N ALA A 13 15.27 -12.04 -2.00
CA ALA A 13 14.50 -10.97 -2.58
C ALA A 13 14.93 -10.82 -4.06
N PRO A 14 13.99 -10.67 -5.00
CA PRO A 14 14.37 -10.30 -6.35
C PRO A 14 15.23 -9.03 -6.31
N ALA A 15 16.06 -8.83 -7.33
CA ALA A 15 16.91 -7.65 -7.47
C ALA A 15 16.12 -6.38 -7.11
N THR A 16 16.80 -5.42 -6.47
CA THR A 16 16.24 -4.09 -6.14
C THR A 16 15.33 -3.63 -7.27
N LEU A 17 14.04 -3.49 -6.96
CA LEU A 17 13.06 -3.09 -7.96
C LEU A 17 13.44 -1.71 -8.48
N ASP A 18 13.33 -1.54 -9.79
CA ASP A 18 13.39 -0.21 -10.40
C ASP A 18 12.20 0.65 -9.93
N ASP A 19 12.23 1.93 -10.27
CA ASP A 19 11.19 2.88 -9.89
C ASP A 19 9.78 2.43 -10.31
N GLU A 20 9.68 1.64 -11.39
CA GLU A 20 8.43 1.06 -11.88
C GLU A 20 7.96 -0.11 -11.01
N GLY A 21 8.84 -1.04 -10.64
CA GLY A 21 8.54 -2.12 -9.72
C GLY A 21 8.18 -1.62 -8.32
N ALA A 22 8.82 -0.55 -7.85
CA ALA A 22 8.48 0.12 -6.60
C ALA A 22 7.09 0.77 -6.65
N ARG A 23 6.78 1.47 -7.75
CA ARG A 23 5.48 2.06 -8.01
C ARG A 23 4.37 1.00 -7.99
N LEU A 24 4.61 -0.12 -8.67
CA LEU A 24 3.66 -1.23 -8.73
C LEU A 24 3.46 -1.88 -7.35
N ALA A 25 4.55 -2.10 -6.60
CA ALA A 25 4.48 -2.65 -5.24
C ALA A 25 3.73 -1.74 -4.26
N LEU A 26 3.93 -0.42 -4.34
CA LEU A 26 3.17 0.54 -3.54
C LEU A 26 1.68 0.49 -3.88
N THR A 27 1.37 0.43 -5.17
CA THR A 27 -0.02 0.37 -5.63
C THR A 27 -0.70 -0.94 -5.19
N ALA A 28 0.02 -2.06 -5.25
CA ALA A 28 -0.48 -3.34 -4.78
C ALA A 28 -0.74 -3.33 -3.27
N LEU A 29 0.05 -2.60 -2.49
CA LEU A 29 -0.20 -2.40 -1.06
C LEU A 29 -1.47 -1.56 -0.80
N LEU A 30 -1.73 -0.52 -1.60
CA LEU A 30 -2.98 0.26 -1.51
C LEU A 30 -4.19 -0.63 -1.80
N VAL A 31 -4.13 -1.42 -2.87
CA VAL A 31 -5.19 -2.38 -3.24
C VAL A 31 -5.41 -3.41 -2.13
N ARG A 32 -4.35 -3.93 -1.53
CA ARG A 32 -4.46 -4.92 -0.44
C ARG A 32 -5.20 -4.36 0.77
N ILE A 33 -4.98 -3.09 1.12
CA ILE A 33 -5.72 -2.44 2.21
C ILE A 33 -7.20 -2.34 1.87
N ALA A 34 -7.53 -1.85 0.67
CA ALA A 34 -8.91 -1.74 0.19
C ALA A 34 -9.63 -3.09 0.03
N ARG A 35 -8.88 -4.20 -0.03
CA ARG A 35 -9.44 -5.56 -0.09
C ARG A 35 -9.52 -6.25 1.27
N SER A 36 -8.97 -5.65 2.33
CA SER A 36 -8.74 -6.35 3.59
C SER A 36 -10.01 -6.74 4.34
N ASP A 37 -11.11 -6.00 4.12
CA ASP A 37 -12.44 -6.30 4.66
C ASP A 37 -13.32 -7.13 3.70
N HIS A 38 -12.75 -7.58 2.57
CA HIS A 38 -13.40 -8.29 1.47
C HIS A 38 -14.46 -7.47 0.70
N ASN A 39 -14.51 -6.15 0.89
CA ASN A 39 -15.45 -5.25 0.21
C ASN A 39 -14.72 -4.15 -0.57
N TYR A 40 -14.05 -4.55 -1.66
CA TYR A 40 -13.37 -3.60 -2.53
C TYR A 40 -14.34 -2.81 -3.42
N SER A 41 -14.63 -1.59 -3.00
CA SER A 41 -15.66 -0.72 -3.57
C SER A 41 -15.15 0.21 -4.69
N GLU A 42 -16.06 0.76 -5.49
CA GLU A 42 -15.71 1.77 -6.50
C GLU A 42 -15.16 3.06 -5.87
N VAL A 43 -15.59 3.39 -4.64
CA VAL A 43 -15.10 4.58 -3.92
C VAL A 43 -13.61 4.45 -3.59
N GLU A 44 -13.17 3.26 -3.20
CA GLU A 44 -11.76 2.98 -2.93
C GLU A 44 -10.94 2.89 -4.21
N LYS A 45 -11.47 2.29 -5.28
CA LYS A 45 -10.83 2.31 -6.61
C LYS A 45 -10.58 3.73 -7.08
N ASP A 46 -11.60 4.58 -7.04
CA ASP A 46 -11.51 5.99 -7.39
C ASP A 46 -10.49 6.73 -6.51
N ARG A 47 -10.44 6.40 -5.22
CA ARG A 47 -9.46 6.98 -4.29
C ARG A 47 -8.04 6.57 -4.66
N ILE A 48 -7.81 5.29 -4.94
CA ILE A 48 -6.51 4.77 -5.39
C ILE A 48 -6.12 5.48 -6.69
N ASP A 49 -7.00 5.54 -7.70
CA ASP A 49 -6.71 6.17 -8.98
C ASP A 49 -6.30 7.65 -8.83
N ARG A 50 -6.98 8.41 -7.95
CA ARG A 50 -6.61 9.80 -7.63
C ARG A 50 -5.25 9.90 -6.96
N ILE A 51 -4.93 9.00 -6.02
CA ILE A 51 -3.62 8.95 -5.36
C ILE A 51 -2.52 8.67 -6.40
N LEU A 52 -2.75 7.72 -7.31
CA LEU A 52 -1.78 7.35 -8.36
C LEU A 52 -1.56 8.51 -9.34
N ALA A 53 -2.64 9.16 -9.79
CA ALA A 53 -2.58 10.32 -10.66
C ALA A 53 -1.78 11.46 -10.01
N ALA A 54 -2.07 11.79 -8.75
CA ALA A 54 -1.39 12.87 -8.03
C ALA A 54 0.09 12.55 -7.74
N ARG A 55 0.39 11.32 -7.31
CA ARG A 55 1.74 10.90 -6.93
C ARG A 55 2.68 10.75 -8.13
N TYR A 56 2.17 10.25 -9.25
CA TYR A 56 3.00 9.88 -10.41
C TYR A 56 2.75 10.75 -11.64
N GLY A 57 1.86 11.74 -11.57
CA GLY A 57 1.53 12.61 -12.70
C GLY A 57 0.82 11.88 -13.84
N LEU A 58 0.05 10.82 -13.52
CA LEU A 58 -0.66 10.00 -14.50
C LEU A 58 -2.01 10.62 -14.87
N ASP A 59 -2.45 10.39 -16.09
CA ASP A 59 -3.84 10.61 -16.48
C ASP A 59 -4.74 9.47 -15.99
N THR A 60 -6.06 9.62 -16.18
CA THR A 60 -7.04 8.62 -15.73
C THR A 60 -6.76 7.22 -16.30
N GLY A 61 -6.32 7.15 -17.56
CA GLY A 61 -6.00 5.88 -18.21
C GLY A 61 -4.76 5.21 -17.62
N GLY A 62 -3.69 5.98 -17.39
CA GLY A 62 -2.47 5.48 -16.77
C GLY A 62 -2.66 5.04 -15.33
N ALA A 63 -3.46 5.77 -14.55
CA ALA A 63 -3.81 5.39 -13.18
C ALA A 63 -4.60 4.07 -13.15
N LEU A 64 -5.61 3.93 -14.02
CA LEU A 64 -6.40 2.71 -14.15
C LEU A 64 -5.52 1.50 -14.50
N ILE A 65 -4.67 1.61 -15.53
CA ILE A 65 -3.78 0.53 -15.96
C ILE A 65 -2.87 0.09 -14.82
N LEU A 66 -2.26 1.05 -14.11
CA LEU A 66 -1.38 0.76 -12.99
C LEU A 66 -2.14 0.08 -11.84
N ARG A 67 -3.38 0.51 -11.55
CA ARG A 67 -4.22 -0.14 -10.55
C ARG A 67 -4.57 -1.58 -10.95
N GLU A 68 -4.94 -1.84 -12.20
CA GLU A 68 -5.25 -3.19 -12.68
C GLU A 68 -4.03 -4.13 -12.60
N GLN A 69 -2.85 -3.64 -12.97
CA GLN A 69 -1.60 -4.40 -12.81
C GLN A 69 -1.31 -4.71 -11.33
N ALA A 70 -1.56 -3.73 -10.46
CA ALA A 70 -1.38 -3.89 -9.03
C ALA A 70 -2.39 -4.86 -8.42
N GLU A 71 -3.64 -4.88 -8.89
CA GLU A 71 -4.66 -5.85 -8.50
C GLU A 71 -4.26 -7.28 -8.87
N ALA A 72 -3.72 -7.48 -10.07
CA ALA A 72 -3.17 -8.77 -10.48
C ALA A 72 -1.98 -9.19 -9.60
N MET A 73 -1.04 -8.27 -9.37
CA MET A 73 0.11 -8.53 -8.49
C MET A 73 -0.33 -8.84 -7.05
N GLU A 74 -1.32 -8.13 -6.51
CA GLU A 74 -1.85 -8.34 -5.16
C GLU A 74 -2.44 -9.74 -5.01
N ALA A 75 -3.21 -10.18 -6.00
CA ALA A 75 -3.82 -11.50 -6.04
C ALA A 75 -2.79 -12.64 -6.10
N GLU A 76 -1.64 -12.41 -6.76
CA GLU A 76 -0.55 -13.39 -6.86
C GLU A 76 0.43 -13.34 -5.68
N ALA A 77 0.51 -12.21 -4.97
CA ALA A 77 1.53 -11.99 -3.94
C ALA A 77 1.13 -12.62 -2.59
N PRO A 78 1.95 -13.52 -2.02
CA PRO A 78 1.56 -14.29 -0.85
C PRO A 78 1.60 -13.51 0.48
N ASP A 79 2.35 -12.40 0.57
CA ASP A 79 2.48 -11.64 1.83
C ASP A 79 2.76 -10.13 1.65
N THR A 80 2.48 -9.35 2.69
CA THR A 80 2.67 -7.89 2.75
C THR A 80 4.14 -7.50 2.99
N VAL A 81 4.98 -8.46 3.41
CA VAL A 81 6.40 -8.26 3.66
C VAL A 81 7.14 -7.97 2.35
N ARG A 82 6.76 -8.65 1.27
CA ARG A 82 7.34 -8.40 -0.07
C ARG A 82 7.10 -6.98 -0.56
N PHE A 83 5.86 -6.47 -0.43
CA PHE A 83 5.53 -5.10 -0.84
C PHE A 83 6.23 -4.05 0.00
N THR A 84 6.24 -4.22 1.32
CA THR A 84 6.87 -3.25 2.22
C THR A 84 8.39 -3.22 2.08
N ARG A 85 9.04 -4.35 1.77
CA ARG A 85 10.47 -4.38 1.42
C ARG A 85 10.77 -3.61 0.14
N ALA A 86 10.02 -3.90 -0.93
CA ALA A 86 10.09 -3.17 -2.19
C ALA A 86 9.98 -1.65 -2.00
N ILE A 87 9.02 -1.23 -1.16
CA ILE A 87 8.82 0.19 -0.84
C ILE A 87 10.00 0.74 -0.03
N LYS A 88 10.56 0.02 0.94
CA LYS A 88 11.72 0.51 1.72
C LYS A 88 12.96 0.73 0.88
N ASP A 89 13.17 -0.14 -0.10
CA ASP A 89 14.33 -0.11 -0.97
C ASP A 89 14.25 1.06 -1.96
N ALA A 90 13.05 1.43 -2.37
CA ALA A 90 12.81 2.52 -3.33
C ALA A 90 12.45 3.88 -2.70
N VAL A 91 11.89 3.88 -1.48
CA VAL A 91 11.41 5.10 -0.80
C VAL A 91 12.32 5.42 0.38
N VAL A 92 12.99 6.58 0.28
CA VAL A 92 13.80 7.14 1.36
C VAL A 92 12.95 7.36 2.61
N TYR A 93 13.57 7.26 3.78
CA TYR A 93 12.86 7.28 5.06
C TYR A 93 11.89 8.46 5.21
N GLU A 94 12.32 9.64 4.77
CA GLU A 94 11.58 10.91 4.84
C GLU A 94 10.25 10.87 4.09
N ASP A 95 10.16 10.07 3.02
CA ASP A 95 8.97 9.96 2.17
C ASP A 95 8.02 8.82 2.60
N ARG A 96 8.46 7.95 3.53
CA ARG A 96 7.66 6.80 3.97
C ARG A 96 6.40 7.21 4.73
N THR A 97 6.42 8.34 5.41
CA THR A 97 5.20 8.88 6.03
C THR A 97 4.16 9.28 4.99
N GLY A 98 4.57 9.75 3.81
CA GLY A 98 3.66 10.05 2.70
C GLY A 98 3.06 8.80 2.07
N VAL A 99 3.80 7.67 2.03
CA VAL A 99 3.23 6.36 1.70
C VAL A 99 2.13 5.99 2.69
N LEU A 100 2.39 6.16 3.98
CA LEU A 100 1.47 5.78 5.03
C LEU A 100 0.20 6.66 5.05
N GLU A 101 0.34 7.94 4.73
CA GLU A 101 -0.78 8.85 4.51
C GLU A 101 -1.67 8.39 3.35
N ALA A 102 -1.08 7.98 2.23
CA ALA A 102 -1.85 7.43 1.11
C ALA A 102 -2.61 6.16 1.49
N LEU A 103 -1.99 5.27 2.28
CA LEU A 103 -2.66 4.08 2.81
C LEU A 103 -3.86 4.45 3.70
N TRP A 104 -3.72 5.48 4.54
CA TRP A 104 -4.83 5.99 5.35
C TRP A 104 -5.95 6.63 4.52
N GLN A 105 -5.62 7.36 3.44
CA GLN A 105 -6.63 7.96 2.56
C GLN A 105 -7.53 6.91 1.90
N VAL A 106 -6.99 5.73 1.59
CA VAL A 106 -7.76 4.60 1.04
C VAL A 106 -8.66 3.99 2.11
N ALA A 107 -8.10 3.63 3.27
CA ALA A 107 -8.84 3.01 4.38
C ALA A 107 -9.89 3.92 5.05
N LEU A 108 -9.92 5.20 4.69
CA LEU A 108 -10.92 6.16 5.18
C LEU A 108 -11.88 6.61 4.07
N ALA A 109 -11.73 6.10 2.85
CA ALA A 109 -12.45 6.60 1.67
C ALA A 109 -13.97 6.38 1.75
N ASP A 110 -14.40 5.28 2.36
CA ASP A 110 -15.82 4.93 2.53
C ASP A 110 -16.41 5.41 3.87
N GLY A 111 -15.59 6.09 4.70
CA GLY A 111 -15.97 6.60 6.02
C GLY A 111 -16.15 5.52 7.10
N ARG A 112 -15.81 4.26 6.81
CA ARG A 112 -15.80 3.16 7.77
C ARG A 112 -14.35 2.75 8.03
N ARG A 113 -14.14 2.06 9.14
CA ARG A 113 -12.86 1.47 9.50
C ARG A 113 -13.13 0.13 10.13
N ASP A 114 -12.53 -0.91 9.57
CA ASP A 114 -12.55 -2.24 10.15
C ASP A 114 -11.26 -2.55 10.93
N ALA A 115 -11.35 -3.48 11.88
CA ALA A 115 -10.21 -3.92 12.66
C ALA A 115 -9.11 -4.55 11.78
N ASN A 116 -9.47 -5.16 10.65
CA ASN A 116 -8.51 -5.75 9.71
C ASN A 116 -7.66 -4.69 9.01
N GLU A 117 -8.28 -3.62 8.53
CA GLU A 117 -7.60 -2.48 7.91
C GLU A 117 -6.62 -1.82 8.89
N ASP A 118 -7.09 -1.59 10.13
CA ASP A 118 -6.28 -1.05 11.21
C ASP A 118 -5.05 -1.92 11.52
N ALA A 119 -5.23 -3.25 11.58
CA ALA A 119 -4.14 -4.17 11.82
C ALA A 119 -3.13 -4.15 10.66
N LEU A 120 -3.61 -4.11 9.41
CA LEU A 120 -2.78 -4.07 8.22
C LEU A 120 -2.02 -2.74 8.09
N LEU A 121 -2.64 -1.61 8.45
CA LEU A 121 -1.99 -0.30 8.50
C LEU A 121 -0.90 -0.24 9.56
N ARG A 122 -1.14 -0.77 10.76
CA ARG A 122 -0.11 -0.87 11.81
C ARG A 122 1.05 -1.77 11.39
N LEU A 123 0.75 -2.91 10.76
CA LEU A 123 1.77 -3.80 10.20
C LEU A 123 2.60 -3.07 9.14
N SER A 124 1.94 -2.35 8.22
CA SER A 124 2.59 -1.60 7.15
C SER A 124 3.48 -0.48 7.71
N ALA A 125 3.02 0.26 8.72
CA ALA A 125 3.80 1.28 9.43
C ALA A 125 5.10 0.68 10.02
N SER A 126 4.97 -0.43 10.74
CA SER A 126 6.09 -1.15 11.34
C SER A 126 7.09 -1.64 10.29
N LEU A 127 6.60 -2.25 9.21
CA LEU A 127 7.46 -2.76 8.15
C LEU A 127 8.21 -1.63 7.44
N LEU A 128 7.55 -0.50 7.17
CA LEU A 128 8.18 0.70 6.60
C LEU A 128 9.13 1.42 7.56
N GLY A 129 9.10 1.08 8.86
CA GLY A 129 9.93 1.69 9.90
C GLY A 129 9.42 3.06 10.35
N VAL A 130 8.13 3.35 10.14
CA VAL A 130 7.50 4.60 10.58
C VAL A 130 7.02 4.44 12.02
N SER A 131 7.29 5.44 12.86
CA SER A 131 6.87 5.42 14.26
C SER A 131 5.34 5.47 14.42
N ASP A 132 4.80 4.97 15.53
CA ASP A 132 3.37 5.08 15.83
C ASP A 132 2.90 6.54 15.86
N VAL A 133 3.75 7.46 16.32
CA VAL A 133 3.46 8.90 16.37
C VAL A 133 3.32 9.47 14.96
N ASP A 134 4.23 9.12 14.05
CA ASP A 134 4.18 9.61 12.67
C ASP A 134 3.07 8.94 11.87
N SER A 135 2.76 7.67 12.17
CA SER A 135 1.58 7.00 11.64
C SER A 135 0.28 7.69 12.08
N ALA A 136 0.17 8.09 13.35
CA ALA A 136 -0.97 8.83 13.85
C ALA A 136 -1.11 10.22 13.20
N LYS A 137 0.00 10.93 12.96
CA LYS A 137 0.01 12.21 12.22
C LYS A 137 -0.38 12.03 10.75
N ALA A 138 0.12 10.98 10.10
CA ALA A 138 -0.24 10.64 8.72
C ALA A 138 -1.74 10.43 8.60
N ARG A 139 -2.35 9.72 9.56
CA ARG A 139 -3.80 9.56 9.63
C ARG A 139 -4.53 10.89 9.77
N GLN A 140 -4.11 11.77 10.69
CA GLN A 140 -4.75 13.08 10.86
C GLN A 140 -4.70 13.93 9.58
N ARG A 141 -3.60 13.85 8.83
CA ARG A 141 -3.48 14.51 7.52
C ARG A 141 -4.42 13.90 6.48
N ALA A 142 -4.51 12.58 6.44
CA ALA A 142 -5.45 11.87 5.56
C ALA A 142 -6.90 12.26 5.87
N GLU A 143 -7.30 12.28 7.14
CA GLU A 143 -8.64 12.72 7.59
C GLU A 143 -8.95 14.16 7.17
N ALA A 144 -7.95 15.06 7.18
CA ALA A 144 -8.12 16.44 6.74
C ALA A 144 -8.17 16.64 5.22
N ALA A 145 -7.76 15.62 4.45
CA ALA A 145 -7.69 15.65 2.98
C ALA A 145 -8.90 14.98 2.29
N LEU A 146 -9.83 14.42 3.07
CA LEU A 146 -11.08 13.80 2.62
C LEU A 146 -12.23 14.81 2.59
#